data_AF-A0A8J4THF3-F1
#
_entry.id   AF-A0A8J4THF3-F1
#
_cell.length_a   1.000
_cell.length_b   1.000
_cell.length_c   1.000
_cell.angle_alpha   90.00
_cell.angle_beta   90.00
_cell.angle_gamma   90.00
#
_symmetry.space_group_name_H-M   'P 1'
#
loop_
_entity.id
_entity.type
_entity.pdbx_description
1 polymer ?
#
loop_
_entity_poly.entity_id
_entity_poly.type
_entity_poly.pdbx_seq_one_letter_code
_entity_poly.pdbx_strand_id
1 'polypeptide(L)'
;MKNPDWVDVSPMAELNLQPPAQLNLNEDEGLPERWKMWRLQLQDFRTPARLSSTKKEFQMAMFRHAIGEQAIHCISTFPYELDEDPEDWENVMNKL
;
A
#
# COMPACT_ATOMS: atom_id res chain seq x y z
N MET A 1 17.76 -36.37 -16.67
CA MET A 1 17.54 -35.83 -15.32
C MET A 1 17.12 -34.38 -15.49
N LYS A 2 15.94 -33.99 -15.00
CA LYS A 2 15.43 -32.61 -15.06
C LYS A 2 15.99 -31.85 -13.86
N ASN A 3 16.68 -30.73 -14.08
CA ASN A 3 16.98 -29.76 -13.02
C ASN A 3 15.67 -29.14 -12.52
N PRO A 4 15.43 -29.05 -11.21
CA PRO A 4 14.32 -28.29 -10.65
C PRO A 4 14.86 -27.10 -9.84
N ASP A 5 15.44 -26.09 -10.49
CA ASP A 5 15.97 -24.89 -9.82
C ASP A 5 15.20 -23.62 -10.18
N TRP A 6 13.88 -23.64 -10.00
CA TRP A 6 13.10 -22.40 -9.92
C TRP A 6 12.24 -22.46 -8.66
N VAL A 7 12.88 -22.30 -7.51
CA VAL A 7 12.15 -21.82 -6.34
C VAL A 7 11.92 -20.34 -6.59
N ASP A 8 10.71 -19.95 -7.00
CA ASP A 8 10.28 -18.55 -7.05
C ASP A 8 10.12 -18.07 -5.60
N VAL A 9 11.25 -17.83 -4.94
CA VAL A 9 11.28 -17.12 -3.67
C VAL A 9 10.86 -15.70 -3.95
N SER A 10 9.74 -15.27 -3.35
CA SER A 10 9.29 -13.89 -3.44
C SER A 10 10.45 -12.96 -3.03
N PRO A 11 10.80 -11.93 -3.84
CA PRO A 11 11.88 -10.98 -3.51
C PRO A 11 11.75 -10.37 -2.11
N MET A 12 10.52 -10.33 -1.60
CA MET A 12 10.16 -9.90 -0.25
C MET A 12 10.80 -10.72 0.86
N ALA A 13 10.90 -12.05 0.69
CA ALA A 13 11.44 -12.96 1.68
C ALA A 13 12.97 -12.85 1.78
N GLU A 14 13.64 -12.58 0.64
CA GLU A 14 15.08 -12.36 0.60
C GLU A 14 15.49 -11.01 1.22
N LEU A 15 14.64 -9.99 1.06
CA LEU A 15 14.91 -8.64 1.53
C LEU A 15 14.36 -8.34 2.93
N ASN A 16 13.64 -9.30 3.56
CA ASN A 16 12.91 -9.13 4.82
C ASN A 16 12.09 -7.82 4.87
N LEU A 17 11.54 -7.41 3.72
CA LEU A 17 10.85 -6.15 3.57
C LEU A 17 9.48 -6.24 4.25
N GLN A 18 9.29 -5.41 5.26
CA GLN A 18 8.01 -5.24 5.92
C GLN A 18 7.24 -4.10 5.25
N PRO A 19 5.90 -4.14 5.26
CA PRO A 19 5.10 -2.98 4.87
C PRO A 19 5.47 -1.77 5.76
N PRO A 20 5.26 -0.53 5.28
CA PRO A 20 5.50 0.65 6.09
C PRO A 20 4.69 0.59 7.38
N ALA A 21 5.20 1.25 8.43
CA ALA A 21 4.43 1.46 9.64
C ALA A 21 3.15 2.25 9.32
N GLN A 22 2.11 2.03 10.12
CA GLN A 22 0.84 2.73 9.94
C GLN A 22 1.02 4.24 10.04
N LEU A 23 0.23 4.98 9.26
CA LEU A 23 0.28 6.44 9.26
C LEU A 23 -0.29 6.97 10.58
N ASN A 24 0.56 7.63 11.38
CA ASN A 24 0.12 8.26 12.63
C ASN A 24 -0.57 9.60 12.34
N LEU A 25 -1.89 9.62 12.55
CA LEU A 25 -2.75 10.80 12.39
C LEU A 25 -2.96 11.59 13.70
N ASN A 26 -2.51 11.07 14.84
CA ASN A 26 -2.76 11.68 16.17
C ASN A 26 -1.88 12.90 16.48
N GLU A 27 -0.93 13.24 15.61
CA GLU A 27 -0.04 14.38 15.78
C GLU A 27 -0.26 15.36 14.63
N ASP A 28 -0.78 16.55 14.87
CA ASP A 28 -1.00 17.51 13.79
C ASP A 28 0.31 18.09 13.24
N GLU A 29 1.32 18.23 14.10
CA GLU A 29 2.63 18.74 13.68
C GLU A 29 3.35 17.71 12.79
N GLY A 30 3.77 18.15 11.59
CA GLY A 30 4.55 17.32 10.67
C GLY A 30 3.75 16.27 9.89
N LEU A 31 2.41 16.26 9.96
CA LEU A 31 1.58 15.31 9.19
C LEU A 31 1.89 15.31 7.68
N PRO A 32 2.07 16.45 6.99
CA PRO A 32 2.42 16.46 5.57
C PRO A 32 3.76 15.76 5.25
N GLU A 33 4.76 15.90 6.14
CA GLU A 33 6.07 15.27 5.94
C GLU A 33 6.00 13.76 6.25
N ARG A 34 5.33 13.37 7.34
CA ARG A 34 5.08 11.94 7.63
C ARG A 34 4.31 11.26 6.51
N TRP A 35 3.33 11.96 5.93
CA TRP A 35 2.59 11.48 4.78
C TRP A 35 3.49 11.25 3.56
N LYS A 36 4.32 12.24 3.23
CA LYS A 36 5.28 12.13 2.12
C LYS A 36 6.25 10.95 2.33
N MET A 37 6.79 10.80 3.54
CA MET A 37 7.69 9.70 3.88
C MET A 37 6.99 8.34 3.82
N TRP A 38 5.77 8.25 4.33
CA TRP A 38 4.97 7.02 4.27
C TRP A 38 4.70 6.60 2.82
N ARG A 39 4.36 7.54 1.93
CA ARG A 39 4.16 7.26 0.50
C ARG A 39 5.41 6.69 -0.17
N LEU A 40 6.58 7.27 0.12
CA LEU A 40 7.86 6.78 -0.39
C LEU A 40 8.12 5.34 0.08
N GLN A 41 7.92 5.07 1.38
CA GLN A 41 8.10 3.72 1.93
C GLN A 41 7.12 2.70 1.33
N LEU A 42 5.85 3.09 1.11
CA LEU A 42 4.88 2.24 0.43
C LEU A 42 5.32 1.94 -1.01
N GLN A 43 5.81 2.94 -1.74
CA GLN A 43 6.28 2.76 -3.11
C GLN A 43 7.49 1.82 -3.19
N ASP A 44 8.45 1.99 -2.27
CA ASP A 44 9.64 1.14 -2.15
C ASP A 44 9.28 -0.31 -1.82
N PHE A 45 8.21 -0.51 -1.04
CA PHE A 45 7.68 -1.85 -0.72
C PHE A 45 6.89 -2.47 -1.89
N ARG A 46 6.10 -1.67 -2.62
CA ARG A 46 5.21 -2.16 -3.69
C ARG A 46 5.94 -2.86 -4.82
N THR A 47 7.11 -2.34 -5.20
CA THR A 47 7.93 -2.85 -6.29
C THR A 47 8.41 -4.30 -6.04
N PRO A 48 9.14 -4.60 -4.95
CA PRO A 48 9.57 -5.95 -4.64
C PRO A 48 8.40 -6.90 -4.29
N ALA A 49 7.30 -6.36 -3.76
CA ALA A 49 6.08 -7.13 -3.51
C ALA A 49 5.27 -7.46 -4.78
N ARG A 50 5.69 -6.96 -5.95
CA ARG A 50 5.03 -7.12 -7.25
C ARG A 50 3.52 -6.78 -7.19
N LEU A 51 3.13 -5.81 -6.35
CA LEU A 51 1.72 -5.53 -6.08
C LEU A 51 0.96 -5.08 -7.34
N SER A 52 1.63 -4.39 -8.27
CA SER A 52 1.03 -4.01 -9.56
C SER A 52 0.61 -5.19 -10.44
N SER A 53 1.17 -6.38 -10.20
CA SER A 53 0.82 -7.62 -10.92
C SER A 53 -0.27 -8.44 -10.21
N THR A 54 -0.73 -7.98 -9.04
CA THR A 54 -1.79 -8.66 -8.26
C THR A 54 -3.17 -8.08 -8.59
N LYS A 55 -4.24 -8.81 -8.25
CA LYS A 55 -5.61 -8.32 -8.45
C LYS A 55 -5.88 -7.09 -7.58
N LYS A 56 -6.79 -6.21 -8.02
CA LYS A 56 -7.12 -4.96 -7.32
C LYS A 56 -7.46 -5.19 -5.85
N GLU A 57 -8.20 -6.24 -5.54
CA GLU A 57 -8.63 -6.56 -4.16
C GLU A 57 -7.44 -6.85 -3.24
N PHE A 58 -6.39 -7.50 -3.75
CA PHE A 58 -5.16 -7.73 -2.99
C PHE A 58 -4.36 -6.45 -2.79
N GLN A 59 -4.28 -5.60 -3.81
CA GLN A 59 -3.63 -4.30 -3.70
C GLN A 59 -4.33 -3.43 -2.65
N MET A 60 -5.66 -3.42 -2.66
CA MET A 60 -6.49 -2.65 -1.75
C MET A 60 -6.41 -3.18 -0.32
N ALA A 61 -6.42 -4.51 -0.13
CA ALA A 61 -6.21 -5.13 1.18
C ALA A 61 -4.84 -4.78 1.77
N MET A 62 -3.78 -4.83 0.95
CA MET A 62 -2.43 -4.45 1.37
C MET A 62 -2.35 -2.97 1.72
N PHE A 63 -2.96 -2.09 0.94
CA PHE A 63 -3.02 -0.67 1.23
C PHE A 63 -3.73 -0.39 2.57
N ARG A 64 -4.92 -0.98 2.79
CA ARG A 64 -5.68 -0.87 4.04
C ARG A 64 -4.84 -1.36 5.24
N HIS A 65 -4.15 -2.48 5.09
CA HIS A 65 -3.25 -3.00 6.12
C HIS A 65 -2.11 -2.03 6.45
N ALA A 66 -1.47 -1.47 5.41
CA ALA A 66 -0.32 -0.57 5.55
C ALA A 66 -0.66 0.82 6.10
N ILE A 67 -1.83 1.37 5.73
CA ILE A 67 -2.19 2.75 6.13
C ILE A 67 -2.74 2.83 7.55
N GLY A 68 -3.40 1.76 8.03
CA GLY A 68 -3.91 1.64 9.39
C GLY A 68 -5.36 2.11 9.57
N GLU A 69 -5.95 1.71 10.69
CA GLU A 69 -7.40 1.84 10.98
C GLU A 69 -7.88 3.30 10.98
N GLN A 70 -7.13 4.22 11.58
CA GLN A 70 -7.52 5.63 11.65
C GLN A 70 -7.62 6.24 10.25
N ALA A 71 -6.64 5.96 9.39
CA ALA A 71 -6.64 6.45 8.02
C ALA A 71 -7.71 5.77 7.14
N ILE A 72 -8.01 4.49 7.39
CA ILE A 72 -9.15 3.80 6.75
C ILE A 72 -10.45 4.56 7.03
N HIS A 73 -10.65 5.02 8.26
CA HIS A 73 -11.85 5.80 8.60
C HIS A 73 -11.92 7.10 7.78
N CYS A 74 -10.81 7.84 7.67
CA CYS A 74 -10.75 9.04 6.82
C CYS A 74 -11.08 8.72 5.35
N ILE A 75 -10.47 7.67 4.78
CA ILE A 75 -10.70 7.25 3.40
C ILE A 75 -12.18 6.90 3.14
N SER A 76 -12.83 6.25 4.12
CA SER A 76 -14.25 5.84 3.98
C SER A 76 -15.21 7.03 3.83
N THR A 77 -14.76 8.24 4.16
CA THR A 77 -15.55 9.47 4.04
C THR A 77 -15.29 10.24 2.74
N PHE A 78 -14.37 9.77 1.89
CA PHE A 78 -14.04 10.46 0.66
C PHE A 78 -15.22 10.47 -0.31
N PRO A 79 -15.50 11.63 -0.95
CA PRO A 79 -16.44 11.67 -2.04
C PRO A 79 -15.81 11.03 -3.29
N TYR A 80 -16.55 10.12 -3.92
CA TYR A 80 -16.20 9.52 -5.20
C TYR A 80 -17.23 9.95 -6.25
N GLU A 81 -16.73 10.37 -7.42
CA GLU A 81 -17.54 10.65 -8.60
C GLU A 81 -18.04 9.35 -9.25
N LEU A 82 -19.01 9.44 -10.15
CA LEU A 82 -19.65 8.29 -10.82
C LEU A 82 -18.67 7.40 -11.61
N ASP A 83 -17.55 7.95 -12.06
CA ASP A 83 -16.50 7.26 -12.82
C ASP A 83 -15.29 6.85 -11.97
N GLU A 84 -15.28 7.19 -10.68
CA GLU A 84 -14.22 6.80 -9.76
C GLU A 84 -14.56 5.49 -9.04
N ASP A 85 -13.63 4.54 -9.09
CA ASP A 85 -13.73 3.26 -8.37
C ASP A 85 -13.13 3.40 -6.96
N PRO A 86 -13.92 3.30 -5.88
CA PRO A 86 -13.43 3.42 -4.50
C PRO A 86 -12.64 2.19 -4.02
N GLU A 87 -12.67 1.09 -4.76
CA GLU A 87 -11.82 -0.09 -4.50
C GLU A 87 -10.54 -0.07 -5.35
N ASP A 88 -10.33 0.98 -6.16
CA ASP A 88 -9.07 1.22 -6.83
C ASP A 88 -8.13 2.02 -5.93
N TRP A 89 -7.05 1.36 -5.50
CA TRP A 89 -6.09 1.96 -4.60
C TRP A 89 -5.45 3.22 -5.18
N GLU A 90 -5.32 3.36 -6.51
CA GLU A 90 -4.74 4.56 -7.14
C GLU A 90 -5.67 5.76 -6.95
N ASN A 91 -6.98 5.55 -7.12
CA ASN A 91 -7.99 6.59 -6.90
C ASN A 91 -7.99 7.04 -5.44
N VAL A 92 -7.99 6.08 -4.50
CA VAL A 92 -7.92 6.35 -3.06
C VAL A 92 -6.65 7.15 -2.73
N MET A 93 -5.50 6.71 -3.24
CA MET A 93 -4.18 7.29 -3.00
C MET A 93 -4.06 8.71 -3.56
N ASN A 94 -4.73 9.03 -4.68
CA ASN A 94 -4.73 10.35 -5.29
C ASN A 94 -5.59 11.38 -4.54
N LYS A 95 -6.58 10.92 -3.75
CA LYS A 95 -7.45 11.80 -2.94
C LYS A 95 -6.88 12.12 -1.55
N LEU A 96 -5.93 11.33 -1.07
CA LEU A 96 -5.19 11.55 0.19
C LEU A 96 -4.09 12.61 0.04
#